data_AF-A0A2E9IUR6-F1
#
_entry.id   AF-A0A2E9IUR6-F1
#
_cell.length_a   1.000
_cell.length_b   1.000
_cell.length_c   1.000
_cell.angle_alpha   90.00
_cell.angle_beta   90.00
_cell.angle_gamma   90.00
#
_symmetry.space_group_name_H-M   'P 1'
#
loop_
_entity.id
_entity.type
_entity.pdbx_description
1 polymer ?
#
loop_
_entity_poly.entity_id
_entity_poly.type
_entity_poly.pdbx_seq_one_letter_code
_entity_poly.pdbx_strand_id
1 'polypeptide(L)'
;MPEDINVKLQRNRDAIDAIDRQVVELLNQRVLNDGGADETTVLAKVAKFNPGPLSDATLQAIYRALMLAGLDPAAQATDPAKVDALDLNIVELLSQRVKHAGEIGQIKHANGADYYDPTREAQVMAKVCTLNPGPVKNETLRSVYREVISGSIGLEKKLVIGYLGPEATYTHQAAICNFGVSLDYRSIKTIPDVFAEVESGAADYGVVPIENSTEGAVFHSMDMLVESNLHICSQVYLPIDHCLISQSPIEAIREVRSKDQALGQCRDWLRRHLPNAELIDVVSTAEAVLTAKTSEGVAAVAGALSAQRYEVPIQARDIQDRDDNVTRFLVVGKTRAKPLGGGRDKTSLVISLRDECGALEKALRAFATRGINLSKIESRPSRKKAWDYYFFIDLIGHYQDANVQAALADLEGHCPLVKWLGSYPNVGSAME
;
A
#
# COMPACT_ATOMS: atom_id res chain seq x y z
N MET A 1 -32.52 -14.86 -25.54
CA MET A 1 -32.26 -15.59 -24.28
C MET A 1 -31.28 -14.76 -23.46
N PRO A 2 -31.46 -14.59 -22.15
CA PRO A 2 -30.43 -13.97 -21.33
C PRO A 2 -29.18 -14.84 -21.41
N GLU A 3 -28.12 -14.30 -22.00
CA GLU A 3 -26.80 -14.91 -22.06
C GLU A 3 -26.37 -15.27 -20.62
N ASP A 4 -25.94 -16.52 -20.42
CA ASP A 4 -25.55 -17.07 -19.12
C ASP A 4 -24.55 -16.13 -18.44
N ILE A 5 -24.80 -15.81 -17.17
CA ILE A 5 -23.96 -14.92 -16.35
C ILE A 5 -22.50 -15.39 -16.39
N ASN A 6 -22.26 -16.71 -16.37
CA ASN A 6 -20.92 -17.26 -16.44
C ASN A 6 -20.24 -16.99 -17.79
N VAL A 7 -21.00 -17.07 -18.89
CA VAL A 7 -20.50 -16.79 -20.23
C VAL A 7 -20.13 -15.31 -20.37
N LYS A 8 -20.96 -14.39 -19.85
CA LYS A 8 -20.64 -12.95 -19.83
C LYS A 8 -19.39 -12.65 -19.02
N LEU A 9 -19.28 -13.22 -17.81
CA LEU A 9 -18.11 -13.05 -16.95
C LEU A 9 -16.85 -13.57 -17.63
N GLN A 10 -16.91 -14.73 -18.30
CA GLN A 10 -15.77 -15.29 -19.01
C GLN A 10 -15.37 -14.42 -20.20
N ARG A 11 -16.33 -13.98 -21.02
CA ARG A 11 -16.08 -13.09 -22.16
C ARG A 11 -15.36 -11.80 -21.75
N ASN A 12 -15.81 -11.15 -20.69
CA ASN A 12 -15.17 -9.92 -20.20
C ASN A 12 -13.78 -10.19 -19.60
N ARG A 13 -13.56 -11.34 -18.96
CA ARG A 13 -12.22 -11.74 -18.50
C ARG A 13 -11.27 -11.96 -19.67
N ASP A 14 -11.71 -12.68 -20.70
CA ASP A 14 -10.90 -12.94 -21.89
C ASP A 14 -10.56 -11.64 -22.64
N ALA A 15 -11.51 -10.69 -22.68
CA ALA A 15 -11.28 -9.36 -23.23
C ALA A 15 -10.22 -8.57 -22.45
N ILE A 16 -10.35 -8.50 -21.11
CA ILE A 16 -9.33 -7.88 -20.24
C ILE A 16 -7.97 -8.53 -20.46
N ASP A 17 -7.94 -9.86 -20.58
CA ASP A 17 -6.73 -10.63 -20.75
C ASP A 17 -6.02 -10.34 -22.08
N ALA A 18 -6.77 -10.14 -23.16
CA ALA A 18 -6.25 -9.73 -24.46
C ALA A 18 -5.77 -8.27 -24.45
N ILE A 19 -6.51 -7.38 -23.79
CA ILE A 19 -6.14 -5.97 -23.63
C ILE A 19 -4.86 -5.85 -22.82
N ASP A 20 -4.73 -6.57 -21.71
CA ASP A 20 -3.55 -6.51 -20.84
C ASP A 20 -2.27 -6.90 -21.57
N ARG A 21 -2.35 -7.89 -22.47
CA ARG A 21 -1.20 -8.25 -23.32
C ARG A 21 -0.78 -7.11 -24.24
N GLN A 22 -1.74 -6.46 -24.90
CA GLN A 22 -1.46 -5.35 -25.83
C GLN A 22 -0.95 -4.11 -25.08
N VAL A 23 -1.54 -3.78 -23.95
CA VAL A 23 -1.11 -2.63 -23.13
C VAL A 23 0.32 -2.83 -22.64
N VAL A 24 0.68 -4.01 -22.13
CA VAL A 24 2.06 -4.31 -21.70
C VAL A 24 3.05 -4.17 -22.85
N GLU A 25 2.71 -4.66 -24.03
CA GLU A 25 3.55 -4.51 -25.23
C GLU A 25 3.73 -3.04 -25.62
N LEU A 26 2.66 -2.25 -25.63
CA LEU A 26 2.69 -0.83 -25.97
C LEU A 26 3.45 0.01 -24.93
N LEU A 27 3.33 -0.30 -23.64
CA LEU A 27 4.10 0.37 -22.59
C LEU A 27 5.61 0.13 -22.76
N ASN A 28 5.99 -1.10 -23.12
CA ASN A 28 7.38 -1.45 -23.44
C ASN A 28 7.90 -0.71 -24.68
N GLN A 29 7.07 -0.58 -25.73
CA GLN A 29 7.42 0.24 -26.87
C GLN A 29 7.52 1.72 -26.51
N ARG A 30 6.63 2.23 -25.65
CA ARG A 30 6.57 3.65 -25.30
C ARG A 30 7.84 4.16 -24.62
N VAL A 31 8.47 3.36 -23.75
CA VAL A 31 9.72 3.74 -23.07
C VAL A 31 10.95 3.69 -23.96
N LEU A 32 10.87 3.03 -25.13
CA LEU A 32 11.93 3.00 -26.14
C LEU A 32 11.86 4.18 -27.12
N ASN A 33 10.78 4.95 -27.12
CA ASN A 33 10.57 6.06 -28.05
C ASN A 33 10.55 7.39 -27.28
N ASP A 34 11.62 8.18 -27.44
CA ASP A 34 11.70 9.52 -26.88
C ASP A 34 11.08 10.55 -27.83
N GLY A 35 9.96 11.16 -27.42
CA GLY A 35 9.30 12.22 -28.17
C GLY A 35 9.80 13.63 -27.82
N GLY A 36 10.75 13.77 -26.89
CA GLY A 36 11.33 15.06 -26.47
C GLY A 36 10.41 15.98 -25.68
N ALA A 37 9.25 15.50 -25.22
CA ALA A 37 8.28 16.27 -24.46
C ALA A 37 8.54 16.16 -22.94
N ASP A 38 8.35 17.26 -22.22
CA ASP A 38 8.40 17.26 -20.76
C ASP A 38 7.17 16.59 -20.12
N GLU A 39 7.26 16.27 -18.83
CA GLU A 39 6.19 15.63 -18.07
C GLU A 39 4.86 16.39 -18.20
N THR A 40 4.89 17.70 -18.01
CA THR A 40 3.70 18.57 -18.06
C THR A 40 2.99 18.46 -19.41
N THR A 41 3.74 18.49 -20.51
CA THR A 41 3.20 18.37 -21.87
C THR A 41 2.58 17.00 -22.10
N VAL A 42 3.26 15.93 -21.67
CA VAL A 42 2.73 14.56 -21.79
C VAL A 42 1.43 14.40 -21.00
N LEU A 43 1.37 14.87 -19.75
CA LEU A 43 0.18 14.76 -18.90
C LEU A 43 -1.02 15.56 -19.45
N ALA A 44 -0.77 16.75 -19.99
CA ALA A 44 -1.81 17.56 -20.62
C ALA A 44 -2.31 16.91 -21.93
N LYS A 45 -1.42 16.27 -22.68
CA LYS A 45 -1.76 15.55 -23.91
C LYS A 45 -2.61 14.31 -23.63
N VAL A 46 -2.21 13.47 -22.68
CA VAL A 46 -2.93 12.24 -22.32
C VAL A 46 -4.35 12.54 -21.86
N ALA A 47 -4.57 13.63 -21.10
CA ALA A 47 -5.91 14.08 -20.73
C ALA A 47 -6.78 14.42 -21.95
N LYS A 48 -6.21 15.00 -23.02
CA LYS A 48 -6.94 15.28 -24.27
C LYS A 48 -7.32 14.01 -25.04
N PHE A 49 -6.52 12.95 -24.92
CA PHE A 49 -6.82 11.66 -25.56
C PHE A 49 -7.87 10.85 -24.80
N ASN A 50 -8.24 11.24 -23.58
CA ASN A 50 -9.12 10.47 -22.72
C ASN A 50 -10.56 10.40 -23.28
N PRO A 51 -11.05 9.23 -23.75
CA PRO A 51 -12.43 9.08 -24.19
C PRO A 51 -13.39 8.74 -23.03
N GLY A 52 -12.87 8.63 -21.80
CA GLY A 52 -13.56 8.02 -20.66
C GLY A 52 -13.65 6.49 -20.79
N PRO A 53 -13.98 5.77 -19.70
CA PRO A 53 -14.59 6.30 -18.48
C PRO A 53 -13.59 6.71 -17.40
N LEU A 54 -12.29 6.47 -17.57
CA LEU A 54 -11.27 6.90 -16.62
C LEU A 54 -11.28 8.42 -16.45
N SER A 55 -10.97 8.89 -15.25
CA SER A 55 -10.75 10.33 -15.02
C SER A 55 -9.40 10.76 -15.57
N ASP A 56 -9.27 12.05 -15.93
CA ASP A 56 -7.99 12.62 -16.35
C ASP A 56 -6.93 12.47 -15.27
N ALA A 57 -7.30 12.63 -14.00
CA ALA A 57 -6.41 12.46 -12.86
C ALA A 57 -5.85 11.02 -12.79
N THR A 58 -6.68 10.01 -13.05
CA THR A 58 -6.25 8.61 -13.07
C THR A 58 -5.30 8.33 -14.22
N LEU A 59 -5.61 8.81 -15.44
CA LEU A 59 -4.72 8.64 -16.58
C LEU A 59 -3.39 9.36 -16.39
N GLN A 60 -3.41 10.55 -15.81
CA GLN A 60 -2.20 11.27 -15.44
C GLN A 60 -1.37 10.51 -14.40
N ALA A 61 -2.01 9.88 -13.41
CA ALA A 61 -1.31 9.04 -12.43
C ALA A 61 -0.65 7.82 -13.08
N ILE A 62 -1.34 7.15 -14.00
CA ILE A 62 -0.79 6.04 -14.80
C ILE A 62 0.48 6.48 -15.54
N TYR A 63 0.42 7.61 -16.23
CA TYR A 63 1.57 8.12 -16.99
C TYR A 63 2.69 8.64 -16.08
N ARG A 64 2.39 9.24 -14.93
CA ARG A 64 3.41 9.58 -13.93
C ARG A 64 4.14 8.36 -13.42
N ALA A 65 3.42 7.28 -13.11
CA ALA A 65 4.03 6.02 -12.69
C ALA A 65 4.98 5.46 -13.75
N LEU A 66 4.62 5.59 -15.03
CA LEU A 66 5.49 5.22 -16.15
C LEU A 66 6.72 6.15 -16.26
N MET A 67 6.52 7.46 -16.20
CA MET A 67 7.60 8.46 -16.38
C MET A 67 8.60 8.49 -15.22
N LEU A 68 8.17 8.17 -14.00
CA LEU A 68 9.07 8.03 -12.84
C LEU A 68 10.12 6.93 -13.05
N ALA A 69 9.84 5.91 -13.86
CA ALA A 69 10.81 4.89 -14.22
C ALA A 69 11.85 5.38 -15.23
N GLY A 70 11.59 6.53 -15.88
CA GLY A 70 12.41 7.05 -16.97
C GLY A 70 12.21 6.29 -18.29
N LEU A 71 12.86 6.81 -19.33
CA LEU A 71 13.01 6.09 -20.59
C LEU A 71 14.05 4.98 -20.45
N ASP A 72 13.94 3.96 -21.29
CA ASP A 72 14.96 2.91 -21.35
C ASP A 72 16.31 3.50 -21.84
N PRO A 73 17.47 3.02 -21.36
CA PRO A 73 18.78 3.49 -21.85
C PRO A 73 18.99 3.33 -23.37
N ALA A 74 18.29 2.40 -24.01
CA ALA A 74 18.30 2.20 -25.46
C ALA A 74 17.22 3.03 -26.19
N ALA A 75 16.53 3.95 -25.50
CA ALA A 75 15.52 4.79 -26.10
C ALA A 75 16.09 5.65 -27.23
N GLN A 76 15.32 5.77 -28.31
CA GLN A 76 15.70 6.53 -29.49
C GLN A 76 14.80 7.75 -29.65
N ALA A 77 15.43 8.89 -29.96
CA ALA A 77 14.72 10.08 -30.39
C ALA A 77 13.85 9.76 -31.61
N THR A 78 12.55 10.00 -31.48
CA THR A 78 11.54 9.61 -32.45
C THR A 78 10.59 10.77 -32.70
N ASP A 79 9.94 10.76 -33.87
CA ASP A 79 8.89 11.72 -34.22
C ASP A 79 7.80 11.74 -33.14
N PRO A 80 7.49 12.92 -32.54
CA PRO A 80 6.41 13.09 -31.57
C PRO A 80 5.09 12.48 -32.04
N ALA A 81 4.78 12.51 -33.33
CA ALA A 81 3.54 11.94 -33.86
C ALA A 81 3.42 10.42 -33.66
N LYS A 82 4.56 9.69 -33.68
CA LYS A 82 4.56 8.24 -33.41
C LYS A 82 4.32 7.96 -31.93
N VAL A 83 4.92 8.77 -31.06
CA VAL A 83 4.72 8.68 -29.62
C VAL A 83 3.27 9.01 -29.25
N ASP A 84 2.68 10.01 -29.91
CA ASP A 84 1.28 10.38 -29.72
C ASP A 84 0.33 9.27 -30.15
N ALA A 85 0.60 8.58 -31.25
CA ALA A 85 -0.18 7.42 -31.69
C ALA A 85 -0.09 6.24 -30.69
N LEU A 86 1.09 5.99 -30.11
CA LEU A 86 1.25 4.98 -29.06
C LEU A 86 0.43 5.37 -27.81
N ASP A 87 0.55 6.63 -27.38
CA ASP A 87 -0.13 7.11 -26.18
C ASP A 87 -1.67 7.04 -26.35
N LEU A 88 -2.18 7.38 -27.54
CA LEU A 88 -3.60 7.25 -27.88
C LEU A 88 -4.07 5.78 -27.80
N ASN A 89 -3.34 4.85 -28.42
CA ASN A 89 -3.69 3.42 -28.39
C ASN A 89 -3.71 2.86 -26.96
N ILE A 90 -2.73 3.25 -26.13
CA ILE A 90 -2.68 2.85 -24.72
C ILE A 90 -3.93 3.37 -23.98
N VAL A 91 -4.26 4.65 -24.14
CA VAL A 91 -5.42 5.28 -23.48
C VAL A 91 -6.74 4.64 -23.90
N GLU A 92 -6.91 4.32 -25.19
CA GLU A 92 -8.10 3.64 -25.71
C GLU A 92 -8.24 2.23 -25.12
N LEU A 93 -7.16 1.44 -25.11
CA LEU A 93 -7.15 0.10 -24.55
C LEU A 93 -7.42 0.11 -23.04
N LEU A 94 -6.80 1.01 -22.29
CA LEU A 94 -7.06 1.16 -20.85
C LEU A 94 -8.53 1.53 -20.58
N SER A 95 -9.10 2.43 -21.39
CA SER A 95 -10.51 2.78 -21.31
C SER A 95 -11.43 1.59 -21.60
N GLN A 96 -11.10 0.76 -22.60
CA GLN A 96 -11.84 -0.48 -22.90
C GLN A 96 -11.74 -1.49 -21.76
N ARG A 97 -10.54 -1.68 -21.20
CA ARG A 97 -10.29 -2.57 -20.07
C ARG A 97 -11.17 -2.23 -18.88
N VAL A 98 -11.26 -0.94 -18.55
CA VAL A 98 -12.03 -0.43 -17.42
C VAL A 98 -13.53 -0.61 -17.65
N LYS A 99 -14.03 -0.47 -18.89
CA LYS A 99 -15.42 -0.80 -19.22
C LYS A 99 -15.73 -2.28 -18.94
N HIS A 100 -14.87 -3.19 -19.41
CA HIS A 100 -15.03 -4.62 -19.13
C HIS A 100 -14.93 -4.94 -17.63
N ALA A 101 -14.04 -4.26 -16.90
CA ALA A 101 -13.93 -4.40 -15.45
C ALA A 101 -15.22 -3.97 -14.75
N GLY A 102 -15.76 -2.79 -15.11
CA GLY A 102 -17.03 -2.28 -14.59
C GLY A 102 -18.22 -3.20 -14.88
N GLU A 103 -18.28 -3.83 -16.07
CA GLU A 103 -19.30 -4.85 -16.36
C GLU A 103 -19.18 -6.08 -15.45
N ILE A 104 -17.95 -6.55 -15.19
CA ILE A 104 -17.71 -7.64 -14.24
C ILE A 104 -18.11 -7.22 -12.82
N GLY A 105 -17.76 -5.99 -12.40
CA GLY A 105 -18.11 -5.40 -11.12
C GLY A 105 -19.62 -5.39 -10.92
N GLN A 106 -20.38 -4.81 -11.87
CA GLN A 106 -21.84 -4.78 -11.83
C GLN A 106 -22.47 -6.17 -11.63
N ILE A 107 -21.99 -7.17 -12.38
CA ILE A 107 -22.48 -8.56 -12.25
C ILE A 107 -22.14 -9.12 -10.86
N LYS A 108 -20.93 -8.89 -10.35
CA LYS A 108 -20.48 -9.43 -9.06
C LYS A 108 -21.16 -8.75 -7.86
N HIS A 109 -21.35 -7.44 -7.89
CA HIS A 109 -22.01 -6.69 -6.81
C HIS A 109 -23.50 -7.00 -6.72
N ALA A 110 -24.16 -7.22 -7.85
CA ALA A 110 -25.53 -7.74 -7.86
C ALA A 110 -25.66 -9.11 -7.15
N ASN A 111 -24.54 -9.83 -6.98
CA ASN A 111 -24.44 -11.11 -6.28
C ASN A 111 -23.71 -11.01 -4.92
N GLY A 112 -23.57 -9.81 -4.36
CA GLY A 112 -23.06 -9.60 -2.99
C GLY A 112 -21.55 -9.67 -2.81
N ALA A 113 -20.76 -9.56 -3.89
CA ALA A 113 -19.29 -9.48 -3.77
C ALA A 113 -18.81 -8.08 -3.36
N ASP A 114 -17.66 -8.01 -2.69
CA ASP A 114 -16.98 -6.77 -2.33
C ASP A 114 -16.34 -6.05 -3.53
N TYR A 115 -16.27 -4.72 -3.47
CA TYR A 115 -15.67 -3.83 -4.49
C TYR A 115 -14.15 -3.91 -4.56
N TYR A 116 -13.51 -4.31 -3.46
CA TYR A 116 -12.07 -4.48 -3.37
C TYR A 116 -11.77 -5.94 -3.03
N ASP A 117 -10.99 -6.59 -3.89
CA ASP A 117 -10.60 -8.01 -3.76
C ASP A 117 -9.07 -8.10 -3.90
N PRO A 118 -8.31 -8.06 -2.79
CA PRO A 118 -6.85 -8.04 -2.82
C PRO A 118 -6.25 -9.29 -3.47
N THR A 119 -6.95 -10.42 -3.39
CA THR A 119 -6.57 -11.68 -4.05
C THR A 119 -6.62 -11.52 -5.57
N ARG A 120 -7.68 -10.89 -6.10
CA ARG A 120 -7.80 -10.63 -7.53
C ARG A 120 -6.74 -9.65 -8.01
N GLU A 121 -6.44 -8.61 -7.25
CA GLU A 121 -5.37 -7.65 -7.58
C GLU A 121 -4.03 -8.36 -7.71
N ALA A 122 -3.65 -9.17 -6.72
CA ALA A 122 -2.42 -9.95 -6.74
C ALA A 122 -2.32 -10.87 -7.97
N GLN A 123 -3.43 -11.50 -8.38
CA GLN A 123 -3.48 -12.30 -9.61
C GLN A 123 -3.25 -11.48 -10.88
N VAL A 124 -3.86 -10.29 -10.97
CA VAL A 124 -3.66 -9.38 -12.10
C VAL A 124 -2.21 -8.92 -12.17
N MET A 125 -1.63 -8.50 -11.04
CA MET A 125 -0.23 -8.08 -10.97
C MET A 125 0.74 -9.18 -11.40
N ALA A 126 0.56 -10.40 -10.88
CA ALA A 126 1.40 -11.54 -11.23
C ALA A 126 1.30 -11.88 -12.73
N LYS A 127 0.09 -11.80 -13.29
CA LYS A 127 -0.14 -12.04 -14.71
C LYS A 127 0.55 -10.99 -15.58
N VAL A 128 0.39 -9.71 -15.27
CA VAL A 128 1.03 -8.61 -16.00
C VAL A 128 2.55 -8.77 -16.00
N CYS A 129 3.15 -9.14 -14.86
CA CYS A 129 4.60 -9.42 -14.78
C CYS A 129 5.01 -10.61 -15.66
N THR A 130 4.16 -11.63 -15.78
CA THR A 130 4.44 -12.80 -16.64
C THR A 130 4.35 -12.45 -18.13
N LEU A 131 3.48 -11.50 -18.48
CA LEU A 131 3.32 -11.01 -19.85
C LEU A 131 4.43 -10.05 -20.28
N ASN A 132 5.26 -9.58 -19.35
CA ASN A 132 6.23 -8.52 -19.60
C ASN A 132 7.56 -9.05 -20.15
N PRO A 133 7.90 -8.80 -21.43
CA PRO A 133 9.22 -9.13 -21.97
C PRO A 133 10.30 -8.09 -21.61
N GLY A 134 9.94 -6.97 -20.98
CA GLY A 134 10.78 -5.79 -20.86
C GLY A 134 10.71 -4.87 -22.10
N PRO A 135 11.33 -3.67 -22.06
CA PRO A 135 12.31 -3.25 -21.06
C PRO A 135 11.75 -2.62 -19.77
N VAL A 136 10.45 -2.31 -19.70
CA VAL A 136 9.83 -1.76 -18.48
C VAL A 136 10.01 -2.76 -17.34
N LYS A 137 10.48 -2.28 -16.18
CA LYS A 137 10.61 -3.13 -14.99
C LYS A 137 9.24 -3.57 -14.47
N ASN A 138 9.17 -4.77 -13.90
CA ASN A 138 7.93 -5.30 -13.31
C ASN A 138 7.38 -4.39 -12.19
N GLU A 139 8.23 -3.74 -11.41
CA GLU A 139 7.85 -2.73 -10.42
C GLU A 139 7.04 -1.59 -11.03
N THR A 140 7.53 -1.01 -12.13
CA THR A 140 6.85 0.06 -12.86
C THR A 140 5.50 -0.40 -13.40
N LEU A 141 5.43 -1.60 -13.98
CA LEU A 141 4.17 -2.15 -14.46
C LEU A 141 3.16 -2.37 -13.32
N ARG A 142 3.60 -2.83 -12.15
CA ARG A 142 2.73 -2.97 -10.98
C ARG A 142 2.17 -1.61 -10.54
N SER A 143 2.99 -0.56 -10.53
CA SER A 143 2.55 0.80 -10.22
C SER A 143 1.52 1.32 -11.22
N VAL A 144 1.76 1.15 -12.51
CA VAL A 144 0.81 1.49 -13.59
C VAL A 144 -0.51 0.75 -13.40
N TYR A 145 -0.47 -0.57 -13.24
CA TYR A 145 -1.66 -1.38 -13.10
C TYR A 145 -2.42 -1.15 -11.79
N ARG A 146 -1.73 -0.68 -10.74
CA ARG A 146 -2.37 -0.27 -9.49
C ARG A 146 -3.27 0.93 -9.73
N GLU A 147 -2.83 1.92 -10.50
CA GLU A 147 -3.66 3.06 -10.88
C GLU A 147 -4.80 2.67 -11.82
N VAL A 148 -4.59 1.73 -12.74
CA VAL A 148 -5.66 1.19 -13.59
C VAL A 148 -6.75 0.50 -12.76
N ILE A 149 -6.37 -0.31 -11.77
CA ILE A 149 -7.31 -0.97 -10.86
C ILE A 149 -8.01 0.07 -9.97
N SER A 150 -7.26 1.00 -9.39
CA SER A 150 -7.79 2.11 -8.59
C SER A 150 -8.87 2.90 -9.34
N GLY A 151 -8.60 3.26 -10.60
CA GLY A 151 -9.55 3.91 -11.48
C GLY A 151 -10.79 3.08 -11.80
N SER A 152 -10.63 1.77 -11.97
CA SER A 152 -11.76 0.86 -12.19
C SER A 152 -12.68 0.82 -10.97
N ILE A 153 -12.11 0.69 -9.77
CA ILE A 153 -12.86 0.66 -8.51
C ILE A 153 -13.59 1.99 -8.29
N GLY A 154 -12.91 3.12 -8.51
CA GLY A 154 -13.49 4.46 -8.32
C GLY A 154 -14.71 4.74 -9.21
N LEU A 155 -14.84 4.04 -10.35
CA LEU A 155 -16.01 4.12 -11.23
C LEU A 155 -17.18 3.25 -10.76
N GLU A 156 -16.90 2.16 -10.05
CA GLU A 156 -17.91 1.24 -9.54
C GLU A 156 -18.50 1.73 -8.22
N LYS A 157 -17.66 2.25 -7.32
CA LYS A 157 -18.05 2.84 -6.04
C LYS A 157 -16.98 3.83 -5.56
N LYS A 158 -17.44 4.93 -4.97
CA LYS A 158 -16.57 5.81 -4.17
C LYS A 158 -16.19 5.11 -2.87
N LEU A 159 -15.08 4.37 -2.89
CA LEU A 159 -14.51 3.80 -1.68
C LEU A 159 -13.82 4.88 -0.86
N VAL A 160 -14.08 4.90 0.44
CA VAL A 160 -13.45 5.80 1.40
C VAL A 160 -12.40 5.04 2.20
N ILE A 161 -11.15 5.44 2.08
CA ILE A 161 -10.01 4.86 2.78
C ILE A 161 -9.63 5.76 3.95
N GLY A 162 -9.92 5.30 5.17
CA GLY A 162 -9.48 5.93 6.40
C GLY A 162 -8.01 5.59 6.70
N TYR A 163 -7.23 6.55 7.16
CA TYR A 163 -5.85 6.30 7.57
C TYR A 163 -5.47 7.15 8.79
N LEU A 164 -4.48 6.68 9.56
CA LEU A 164 -3.89 7.49 10.62
C LEU A 164 -3.16 8.69 10.01
N GLY A 165 -3.76 9.86 10.13
CA GLY A 165 -3.28 11.11 9.55
C GLY A 165 -2.18 11.78 10.36
N PRO A 166 -1.81 13.02 10.00
CA PRO A 166 -2.41 13.85 8.93
C PRO A 166 -2.06 13.42 7.50
N GLU A 167 -2.61 14.16 6.51
CA GLU A 167 -2.28 14.00 5.08
C GLU A 167 -0.76 14.08 4.85
N ALA A 168 -0.30 13.35 3.83
CA ALA A 168 1.10 13.25 3.41
C ALA A 168 2.08 12.60 4.41
N THR A 169 1.58 12.03 5.50
CA THR A 169 2.37 11.13 6.36
C THR A 169 2.67 9.78 5.68
N TYR A 170 3.55 8.98 6.27
CA TYR A 170 3.86 7.62 5.78
C TYR A 170 2.64 6.69 5.77
N THR A 171 1.68 6.85 6.69
CA THR A 171 0.43 6.07 6.63
C THR A 171 -0.41 6.44 5.42
N HIS A 172 -0.49 7.75 5.09
CA HIS A 172 -1.15 8.21 3.87
C HIS A 172 -0.48 7.63 2.63
N GLN A 173 0.86 7.68 2.59
CA GLN A 173 1.64 7.09 1.51
C GLN A 173 1.39 5.58 1.39
N ALA A 174 1.36 4.84 2.50
CA ALA A 174 1.04 3.41 2.50
C ALA A 174 -0.38 3.13 1.97
N ALA A 175 -1.35 3.98 2.31
CA ALA A 175 -2.71 3.87 1.79
C ALA A 175 -2.75 4.05 0.26
N ILE A 176 -2.07 5.09 -0.27
CA ILE A 176 -1.91 5.32 -1.70
C ILE A 176 -1.18 4.15 -2.37
N CYS A 177 -0.10 3.66 -1.76
CA CYS A 177 0.64 2.52 -2.27
C CYS A 177 -0.19 1.24 -2.32
N ASN A 178 -1.23 1.07 -1.50
CA ASN A 178 -2.11 -0.10 -1.60
C ASN A 178 -3.22 0.12 -2.64
N PHE A 179 -3.89 1.27 -2.59
CA PHE A 179 -5.16 1.50 -3.26
C PHE A 179 -5.09 2.38 -4.53
N GLY A 180 -3.95 3.02 -4.81
CA GLY A 180 -3.75 3.97 -5.91
C GLY A 180 -4.40 5.34 -5.65
N VAL A 181 -4.01 6.38 -6.40
CA VAL A 181 -4.38 7.77 -6.06
C VAL A 181 -5.84 8.13 -6.37
N SER A 182 -6.60 7.26 -7.05
CA SER A 182 -7.91 7.60 -7.62
C SER A 182 -9.10 7.36 -6.67
N LEU A 183 -8.87 7.02 -5.40
CA LEU A 183 -9.91 6.79 -4.39
C LEU A 183 -10.03 7.97 -3.40
N ASP A 184 -11.10 7.97 -2.60
CA ASP A 184 -11.31 8.99 -1.58
C ASP A 184 -10.52 8.63 -0.30
N TYR A 185 -9.66 9.54 0.14
CA TYR A 185 -8.80 9.35 1.31
C TYR A 185 -9.24 10.26 2.47
N ARG A 186 -9.41 9.68 3.66
CA ARG A 186 -9.78 10.42 4.88
C ARG A 186 -8.72 10.30 5.95
N SER A 187 -8.13 11.44 6.29
CA SER A 187 -7.23 11.57 7.43
C SER A 187 -8.01 11.48 8.75
N ILE A 188 -7.65 10.51 9.59
CA ILE A 188 -8.25 10.27 10.91
C ILE A 188 -7.18 10.47 11.99
N LYS A 189 -7.57 11.07 13.13
CA LYS A 189 -6.61 11.55 14.14
C LYS A 189 -5.97 10.44 14.97
N THR A 190 -6.71 9.38 15.27
CA THR A 190 -6.24 8.31 16.17
C THR A 190 -6.49 6.93 15.59
N ILE A 191 -5.68 5.96 16.00
CA ILE A 191 -5.85 4.57 15.57
C ILE A 191 -7.22 4.01 15.97
N PRO A 192 -7.71 4.16 17.22
CA PRO A 192 -9.06 3.71 17.58
C PRO A 192 -10.16 4.30 16.69
N ASP A 193 -10.06 5.59 16.33
CA ASP A 193 -11.03 6.23 15.43
C ASP A 193 -11.01 5.62 14.02
N VAL A 194 -9.83 5.21 13.51
CA VAL A 194 -9.73 4.50 12.22
C VAL A 194 -10.54 3.21 12.26
N PHE A 195 -10.42 2.42 13.33
CA PHE A 195 -11.21 1.19 13.48
C PHE A 195 -12.71 1.50 13.61
N ALA A 196 -13.08 2.50 14.41
CA ALA A 196 -14.48 2.89 14.60
C ALA A 196 -15.15 3.40 13.31
N GLU A 197 -14.44 4.17 12.48
CA GLU A 197 -14.97 4.62 11.18
C GLU A 197 -15.19 3.45 10.20
N VAL A 198 -14.32 2.44 10.22
CA VAL A 198 -14.50 1.24 9.38
C VAL A 198 -15.64 0.36 9.90
N GLU A 199 -15.73 0.17 11.22
CA GLU A 199 -16.81 -0.60 11.85
C GLU A 199 -18.18 0.03 11.60
N SER A 200 -18.30 1.37 11.70
CA SER A 200 -19.53 2.10 11.39
C SER A 200 -19.84 2.17 9.88
N GLY A 201 -18.84 1.95 9.02
CA GLY A 201 -18.97 2.09 7.56
C GLY A 201 -18.85 3.53 7.06
N ALA A 202 -18.38 4.46 7.91
CA ALA A 202 -18.02 5.81 7.50
C ALA A 202 -16.76 5.82 6.61
N ALA A 203 -15.90 4.81 6.77
CA ALA A 203 -14.84 4.42 5.85
C ALA A 203 -15.04 2.94 5.46
N ASP A 204 -14.66 2.56 4.23
CA ASP A 204 -14.73 1.17 3.77
C ASP A 204 -13.54 0.35 4.26
N TYR A 205 -12.36 0.96 4.32
CA TYR A 205 -11.11 0.36 4.79
C TYR A 205 -10.31 1.33 5.66
N GLY A 206 -9.47 0.77 6.53
CA GLY A 206 -8.58 1.50 7.42
C GLY A 206 -7.12 1.11 7.18
N VAL A 207 -6.21 2.08 7.18
CA VAL A 207 -4.76 1.82 7.08
C VAL A 207 -4.06 2.26 8.36
N VAL A 208 -3.36 1.32 9.01
CA VAL A 208 -2.68 1.55 10.28
C VAL A 208 -1.27 0.96 10.29
N PRO A 209 -0.28 1.63 10.90
CA PRO A 209 1.04 1.05 11.10
C PRO A 209 0.95 -0.05 12.17
N ILE A 210 1.69 -1.15 11.99
CA ILE A 210 1.74 -2.24 12.98
C ILE A 210 3.14 -2.45 13.54
N GLU A 211 4.18 -2.15 12.77
CA GLU A 211 5.56 -2.44 13.14
C GLU A 211 6.52 -1.58 12.32
N ASN A 212 7.58 -1.08 12.95
CA ASN A 212 8.70 -0.44 12.31
C ASN A 212 9.99 -1.21 12.64
N SER A 213 10.90 -1.38 11.66
CA SER A 213 12.13 -2.16 11.84
C SER A 213 13.10 -1.57 12.87
N THR A 214 13.01 -0.27 13.17
CA THR A 214 13.86 0.44 14.13
C THR A 214 13.19 0.60 15.50
N GLU A 215 11.90 0.94 15.53
CA GLU A 215 11.16 1.31 16.75
C GLU A 215 10.31 0.17 17.33
N GLY A 216 10.16 -0.94 16.61
CA GLY A 216 9.34 -2.08 17.02
C GLY A 216 7.84 -1.88 16.77
N ALA A 217 7.01 -2.56 17.57
CA ALA A 217 5.58 -2.68 17.31
C ALA A 217 4.74 -1.47 17.73
N VAL A 218 3.69 -1.20 16.95
CA VAL A 218 2.70 -0.16 17.25
C VAL A 218 1.58 -0.75 18.09
N PHE A 219 1.76 -0.66 19.40
CA PHE A 219 0.88 -1.27 20.41
C PHE A 219 -0.61 -0.90 20.31
N HIS A 220 -0.94 0.34 19.98
CA HIS A 220 -2.35 0.74 19.84
C HIS A 220 -3.05 0.00 18.69
N SER A 221 -2.37 -0.20 17.56
CA SER A 221 -2.91 -0.97 16.43
C SER A 221 -3.12 -2.44 16.80
N MET A 222 -2.18 -3.02 17.54
CA MET A 222 -2.29 -4.40 18.04
C MET A 222 -3.47 -4.56 19.01
N ASP A 223 -3.71 -3.60 19.90
CA ASP A 223 -4.87 -3.64 20.81
C ASP A 223 -6.18 -3.63 20.02
N MET A 224 -6.30 -2.72 19.05
CA MET A 224 -7.52 -2.59 18.24
C MET A 224 -7.79 -3.81 17.37
N LEU A 225 -6.76 -4.51 16.88
CA LEU A 225 -6.94 -5.79 16.20
C LEU A 225 -7.53 -6.87 17.13
N VAL A 226 -7.20 -6.86 18.42
CA VAL A 226 -7.76 -7.81 19.40
C VAL A 226 -9.19 -7.46 19.78
N GLU A 227 -9.55 -6.19 19.83
CA GLU A 227 -10.87 -5.73 20.30
C GLU A 227 -11.93 -5.62 19.18
N SER A 228 -11.53 -5.24 17.97
CA SER A 228 -12.44 -5.04 16.83
C SER A 228 -12.87 -6.34 16.16
N ASN A 229 -13.96 -6.33 15.39
CA ASN A 229 -14.35 -7.48 14.55
C ASN A 229 -13.81 -7.38 13.11
N LEU A 230 -12.93 -6.42 12.85
CA LEU A 230 -12.33 -6.22 11.53
C LEU A 230 -11.30 -7.29 11.21
N HIS A 231 -11.07 -7.47 9.92
CA HIS A 231 -10.09 -8.40 9.38
C HIS A 231 -8.98 -7.67 8.65
N ILE A 232 -7.78 -8.22 8.69
CA ILE A 232 -6.65 -7.77 7.86
C ILE A 232 -6.88 -8.29 6.44
N CYS A 233 -7.01 -7.35 5.50
CA CYS A 233 -7.28 -7.61 4.09
C CYS A 233 -6.00 -7.59 3.24
N SER A 234 -5.03 -6.75 3.61
CA SER A 234 -3.76 -6.55 2.90
C SER A 234 -2.69 -6.01 3.84
N GLN A 235 -1.44 -6.04 3.41
CA GLN A 235 -0.29 -5.46 4.11
C GLN A 235 0.56 -4.63 3.13
N VAL A 236 1.22 -3.61 3.65
CA VAL A 236 2.18 -2.79 2.90
C VAL A 236 3.46 -2.69 3.71
N TYR A 237 4.60 -2.93 3.07
CA TYR A 237 5.91 -2.63 3.64
C TYR A 237 6.44 -1.39 2.95
N LEU A 238 6.64 -0.30 3.68
CA LEU A 238 7.08 0.97 3.13
C LEU A 238 8.47 1.31 3.67
N PRO A 239 9.50 1.43 2.80
CA PRO A 239 10.76 2.06 3.15
C PRO A 239 10.54 3.50 3.63
N ILE A 240 11.21 3.88 4.71
CA ILE A 240 11.05 5.18 5.36
C ILE A 240 12.28 6.03 5.05
N ASP A 241 12.18 6.80 3.98
CA ASP A 241 13.21 7.72 3.53
C ASP A 241 12.89 9.14 3.99
N HIS A 242 13.77 9.70 4.79
CA HIS A 242 13.61 11.05 5.32
C HIS A 242 14.30 12.07 4.42
N CYS A 243 13.65 13.21 4.23
CA CYS A 243 14.18 14.37 3.52
C CYS A 243 14.31 15.55 4.48
N LEU A 244 15.32 16.37 4.28
CA LEU A 244 15.39 17.71 4.84
C LEU A 244 14.62 18.67 3.93
N ILE A 245 13.58 19.31 4.46
CA ILE A 245 12.61 20.11 3.69
C ILE A 245 12.56 21.52 4.25
N SER A 246 12.81 22.54 3.42
CA SER A 246 12.78 23.95 3.84
C SER A 246 12.64 24.90 2.65
N GLN A 247 12.03 26.06 2.89
CA GLN A 247 12.08 27.21 1.97
C GLN A 247 13.45 27.89 1.96
N SER A 248 14.21 27.75 3.06
CA SER A 248 15.54 28.35 3.20
C SER A 248 16.62 27.43 2.66
N PRO A 249 17.72 28.00 2.10
CA PRO A 249 18.90 27.22 1.77
C PRO A 249 19.51 26.62 3.03
N ILE A 250 20.24 25.51 2.89
CA ILE A 250 20.73 24.71 4.02
C ILE A 250 21.56 25.53 5.02
N GLU A 251 22.33 26.50 4.55
CA GLU A 251 23.20 27.35 5.36
C GLU A 251 22.43 28.36 6.23
N ALA A 252 21.19 28.66 5.88
CA ALA A 252 20.32 29.58 6.62
C ALA A 252 19.47 28.88 7.68
N ILE A 253 19.49 27.55 7.74
CA ILE A 253 18.70 26.76 8.69
C ILE A 253 19.28 26.90 10.09
N ARG A 254 18.43 27.29 11.04
CA ARG A 254 18.74 27.43 12.47
C ARG A 254 17.94 26.49 13.35
N GLU A 255 16.90 25.89 12.79
CA GLU A 255 15.96 25.07 13.54
C GLU A 255 15.45 23.93 12.67
N VAL A 256 15.36 22.73 13.22
CA VAL A 256 14.86 21.53 12.54
C VAL A 256 13.73 20.92 13.37
N ARG A 257 12.55 20.84 12.77
CA ARG A 257 11.35 20.26 13.39
C ARG A 257 11.05 18.88 12.82
N SER A 258 10.64 17.96 13.67
CA SER A 258 9.89 16.77 13.27
C SER A 258 9.34 16.05 14.49
N LYS A 259 8.74 14.88 14.26
CA LYS A 259 8.46 13.95 15.34
C LYS A 259 9.77 13.40 15.92
N ASP A 260 9.79 13.18 17.22
CA ASP A 260 10.90 12.62 18.00
C ASP A 260 11.60 11.44 17.30
N GLN A 261 10.82 10.49 16.79
CA GLN A 261 11.31 9.31 16.06
C GLN A 261 12.06 9.68 14.78
N ALA A 262 11.55 10.63 13.99
CA ALA A 262 12.18 11.05 12.74
C ALA A 262 13.48 11.84 12.99
N LEU A 263 13.49 12.70 14.02
CA LEU A 263 14.71 13.39 14.45
C LEU A 263 15.77 12.42 14.97
N GLY A 264 15.34 11.43 15.76
CA GLY A 264 16.20 10.36 16.28
C GLY A 264 16.85 9.53 15.17
N GLN A 265 16.10 9.26 14.09
CA GLN A 265 16.55 8.49 12.93
C GLN A 265 17.48 9.26 11.99
N CYS A 266 17.61 10.59 12.12
CA CYS A 266 18.47 11.43 11.26
C CYS A 266 19.55 12.16 12.07
N ARG A 267 19.78 11.74 13.30
CA ARG A 267 20.55 12.50 14.29
C ARG A 267 22.00 12.67 13.88
N ASP A 268 22.62 11.63 13.31
CA ASP A 268 24.02 11.71 12.92
C ASP A 268 24.20 12.56 11.67
N TRP A 269 23.28 12.48 10.71
CA TRP A 269 23.27 13.39 9.56
C TRP A 269 23.10 14.84 9.98
N LEU A 270 22.12 15.14 10.85
CA LEU A 270 21.83 16.49 11.34
C LEU A 270 23.01 17.07 12.10
N ARG A 271 23.68 16.28 12.96
CA ARG A 271 24.89 16.73 13.67
C ARG A 271 26.04 17.10 12.75
N ARG A 272 26.20 16.42 11.61
CA ARG A 272 27.29 16.67 10.66
C ARG A 272 27.03 17.90 9.79
N HIS A 273 25.78 18.10 9.35
CA HIS A 273 25.44 19.13 8.35
C HIS A 273 24.84 20.39 8.96
N LEU A 274 24.14 20.27 10.10
CA LEU A 274 23.46 21.36 10.80
C LEU A 274 23.83 21.37 12.30
N PRO A 275 25.13 21.45 12.66
CA PRO A 275 25.58 21.31 14.06
C PRO A 275 25.05 22.39 15.00
N ASN A 276 24.65 23.55 14.45
CA ASN A 276 24.16 24.69 15.22
C ASN A 276 22.63 24.81 15.22
N ALA A 277 21.92 23.89 14.54
CA ALA A 277 20.47 23.96 14.48
C ALA A 277 19.82 23.36 15.73
N GLU A 278 18.80 24.02 16.26
CA GLU A 278 17.99 23.51 17.36
C GLU A 278 17.02 22.43 16.84
N LEU A 279 16.94 21.29 17.53
CA LEU A 279 16.01 20.21 17.19
C LEU A 279 14.75 20.34 18.03
N ILE A 280 13.59 20.49 17.39
CA ILE A 280 12.30 20.70 18.07
C ILE A 280 11.31 19.58 17.72
N ASP A 281 10.83 18.90 18.75
CA ASP A 281 9.81 17.86 18.62
C ASP A 281 8.43 18.46 18.36
N VAL A 282 7.74 17.96 17.34
CA VAL A 282 6.35 18.31 17.00
C VAL A 282 5.50 17.03 16.86
N VAL A 283 4.18 17.20 16.80
CA VAL A 283 3.25 16.06 16.85
C VAL A 283 3.24 15.19 15.57
N SER A 284 3.69 15.71 14.43
CA SER A 284 3.77 14.94 13.18
C SER A 284 4.82 15.49 12.20
N THR A 285 5.28 14.61 11.30
CA THR A 285 6.20 14.98 10.21
C THR A 285 5.56 15.97 9.21
N ALA A 286 4.26 15.87 8.98
CA ALA A 286 3.53 16.81 8.11
C ALA A 286 3.44 18.21 8.74
N GLU A 287 3.19 18.29 10.05
CA GLU A 287 3.18 19.56 10.78
C GLU A 287 4.53 20.27 10.71
N ALA A 288 5.62 19.52 10.82
CA ALA A 288 6.96 20.08 10.63
C ALA A 288 7.08 20.77 9.26
N VAL A 289 6.64 20.12 8.18
CA VAL A 289 6.69 20.72 6.83
C VAL A 289 5.79 21.96 6.71
N LEU A 290 4.60 21.94 7.30
CA LEU A 290 3.71 23.11 7.32
C LEU A 290 4.36 24.30 8.02
N THR A 291 5.06 24.07 9.14
CA THR A 291 5.79 25.14 9.83
C THR A 291 7.01 25.63 9.05
N ALA A 292 7.78 24.72 8.42
CA ALA A 292 8.90 25.06 7.54
C ALA A 292 8.47 25.83 6.28
N LYS A 293 7.20 25.69 5.84
CA LYS A 293 6.64 26.49 4.74
C LYS A 293 6.52 27.97 5.10
N THR A 294 6.14 28.27 6.33
CA THR A 294 5.80 29.64 6.76
C THR A 294 6.90 30.36 7.51
N SER A 295 7.97 29.65 7.90
CA SER A 295 9.03 30.19 8.77
C SER A 295 10.38 30.12 8.09
N GLU A 296 11.04 31.27 7.94
CA GLU A 296 12.42 31.35 7.45
C GLU A 296 13.39 30.72 8.46
N GLY A 297 14.44 30.06 7.95
CA GLY A 297 15.45 29.38 8.76
C GLY A 297 14.96 28.11 9.48
N VAL A 298 13.71 27.68 9.25
CA VAL A 298 13.15 26.43 9.80
C VAL A 298 13.17 25.35 8.73
N ALA A 299 13.63 24.17 9.09
CA ALA A 299 13.56 22.98 8.27
C ALA A 299 12.73 21.88 8.94
N ALA A 300 12.23 20.96 8.12
CA ALA A 300 11.47 19.81 8.55
C ALA A 300 12.17 18.52 8.13
N VAL A 301 12.11 17.50 8.98
CA VAL A 301 12.43 16.11 8.59
C VAL A 301 11.12 15.40 8.29
N ALA A 302 10.88 15.03 7.03
CA ALA A 302 9.68 14.28 6.64
C ALA A 302 9.90 13.52 5.33
N GLY A 303 8.94 12.67 4.96
CA GLY A 303 8.96 12.00 3.66
C GLY A 303 8.74 12.96 2.49
N ALA A 304 9.23 12.59 1.31
CA ALA A 304 9.13 13.40 0.09
C ALA A 304 7.68 13.75 -0.31
N LEU A 305 6.70 12.89 0.05
CA LEU A 305 5.29 13.15 -0.22
C LEU A 305 4.80 14.44 0.45
N SER A 306 5.25 14.74 1.68
CA SER A 306 4.91 15.98 2.38
C SER A 306 5.49 17.20 1.68
N ALA A 307 6.73 17.13 1.21
CA ALA A 307 7.38 18.21 0.47
C ALA A 307 6.60 18.57 -0.80
N GLN A 308 6.21 17.54 -1.57
CA GLN A 308 5.41 17.71 -2.79
C GLN A 308 4.02 18.27 -2.47
N ARG A 309 3.34 17.69 -1.47
CA ARG A 309 1.96 18.08 -1.12
C ARG A 309 1.85 19.52 -0.65
N TYR A 310 2.83 19.99 0.13
CA TYR A 310 2.85 21.31 0.71
C TYR A 310 3.71 22.31 -0.07
N GLU A 311 4.29 21.90 -1.20
CA GLU A 311 5.10 22.74 -2.10
C GLU A 311 6.29 23.39 -1.38
N VAL A 312 7.01 22.59 -0.58
CA VAL A 312 8.23 23.03 0.11
C VAL A 312 9.43 22.33 -0.51
N PRO A 313 10.50 23.05 -0.90
CA PRO A 313 11.67 22.44 -1.52
C PRO A 313 12.36 21.41 -0.62
N ILE A 314 12.82 20.32 -1.24
CA ILE A 314 13.70 19.34 -0.59
C ILE A 314 15.14 19.85 -0.72
N GLN A 315 15.79 20.07 0.42
CA GLN A 315 17.19 20.50 0.52
C GLN A 315 18.15 19.31 0.47
N ALA A 316 17.76 18.19 1.07
CA ALA A 316 18.52 16.94 1.04
C ALA A 316 17.57 15.74 1.10
N ARG A 317 17.92 14.67 0.39
CA ARG A 317 17.23 13.37 0.41
C ARG A 317 18.06 12.36 1.19
N ASP A 318 17.40 11.30 1.63
CA ASP A 318 18.04 10.11 2.22
C ASP A 318 18.94 10.47 3.43
N ILE A 319 18.39 11.30 4.34
CA ILE A 319 19.12 11.83 5.50
C ILE A 319 19.03 10.94 6.74
N GLN A 320 18.34 9.81 6.64
CA GLN A 320 18.27 8.81 7.70
C GLN A 320 19.65 8.21 7.97
N ASP A 321 19.91 7.84 9.22
CA ASP A 321 21.16 7.24 9.67
C ASP A 321 21.28 5.76 9.24
N ARG A 322 20.16 5.13 8.83
CA ARG A 322 20.09 3.73 8.41
C ARG A 322 19.21 3.56 7.17
N ASP A 323 19.70 2.78 6.21
CA ASP A 323 19.00 2.51 4.94
C ASP A 323 17.99 1.34 5.03
N ASP A 324 17.97 0.59 6.15
CA ASP A 324 17.11 -0.57 6.37
C ASP A 324 15.83 -0.26 7.18
N ASN A 325 15.39 1.01 7.16
CA ASN A 325 14.21 1.46 7.87
C ASN A 325 12.92 1.17 7.08
N VAL A 326 12.13 0.21 7.54
CA VAL A 326 10.88 -0.20 6.89
C VAL A 326 9.76 -0.21 7.92
N THR A 327 8.62 0.37 7.55
CA THR A 327 7.38 0.27 8.34
C THR A 327 6.40 -0.65 7.65
N ARG A 328 5.87 -1.60 8.41
CA ARG A 328 4.76 -2.46 8.02
C ARG A 328 3.45 -1.80 8.40
N PHE A 329 2.56 -1.68 7.43
CA PHE A 329 1.19 -1.21 7.56
C PHE A 329 0.22 -2.34 7.24
N LEU A 330 -0.93 -2.31 7.89
CA LEU A 330 -2.03 -3.24 7.65
C LEU A 330 -3.23 -2.48 7.12
N VAL A 331 -3.92 -3.10 6.18
CA VAL A 331 -5.22 -2.68 5.68
C VAL A 331 -6.27 -3.51 6.41
N VAL A 332 -7.14 -2.85 7.17
CA VAL A 332 -8.24 -3.48 7.90
C VAL A 332 -9.58 -3.16 7.25
N GLY A 333 -10.49 -4.13 7.25
CA GLY A 333 -11.81 -4.00 6.65
C GLY A 333 -12.77 -5.09 7.14
N LYS A 334 -14.01 -5.03 6.66
CA LYS A 334 -15.00 -6.09 6.91
C LYS A 334 -14.82 -7.29 5.97
N THR A 335 -14.13 -7.06 4.85
CA THR A 335 -13.87 -8.02 3.79
C THR A 335 -12.92 -9.12 4.22
N ARG A 336 -13.25 -10.37 3.89
CA ARG A 336 -12.35 -11.52 4.03
C ARG A 336 -11.70 -11.81 2.69
N ALA A 337 -10.38 -11.69 2.61
CA ALA A 337 -9.67 -12.04 1.37
C ALA A 337 -9.83 -13.53 1.06
N LYS A 338 -9.78 -13.85 -0.22
CA LYS A 338 -9.85 -15.23 -0.72
C LYS A 338 -8.45 -15.82 -0.80
N PRO A 339 -8.28 -17.16 -0.73
CA PRO A 339 -6.97 -17.77 -0.87
C PRO A 339 -6.38 -17.51 -2.26
N LEU A 340 -5.13 -17.06 -2.30
CA LEU A 340 -4.31 -17.15 -3.52
C LEU A 340 -3.83 -18.57 -3.77
N GLY A 341 -3.63 -19.34 -2.69
CA GLY A 341 -3.12 -20.70 -2.73
C GLY A 341 -1.62 -20.78 -3.04
N GLY A 342 -1.06 -21.97 -2.84
CA GLY A 342 0.35 -22.26 -3.10
C GLY A 342 1.31 -21.59 -2.11
N GLY A 343 0.90 -21.36 -0.86
CA GLY A 343 1.75 -20.75 0.17
C GLY A 343 2.01 -19.25 -0.02
N ARG A 344 1.23 -18.57 -0.87
CA ARG A 344 1.34 -17.14 -1.15
C ARG A 344 0.44 -16.27 -0.28
N ASP A 345 -0.17 -16.87 0.73
CA ASP A 345 -1.03 -16.21 1.70
C ASP A 345 -0.32 -16.15 3.05
N LYS A 346 -0.56 -15.07 3.79
CA LYS A 346 -0.16 -14.93 5.19
C LYS A 346 -1.42 -14.88 6.05
N THR A 347 -1.40 -15.57 7.17
CA THR A 347 -2.48 -15.52 8.17
C THR A 347 -1.94 -14.94 9.47
N SER A 348 -2.66 -13.96 10.03
CA SER A 348 -2.35 -13.37 11.33
C SER A 348 -3.34 -13.87 12.38
N LEU A 349 -2.82 -14.25 13.55
CA LEU A 349 -3.56 -14.79 14.68
C LEU A 349 -3.15 -14.08 15.97
N VAL A 350 -4.09 -14.03 16.92
CA VAL A 350 -3.79 -13.73 18.31
C VAL A 350 -4.23 -14.90 19.16
N ILE A 351 -3.32 -15.42 19.98
CA ILE A 351 -3.65 -16.40 20.99
C ILE A 351 -3.40 -15.83 22.38
N SER A 352 -4.16 -16.27 23.37
CA SER A 352 -3.76 -16.14 24.77
C SER A 352 -3.31 -17.49 25.29
N LEU A 353 -2.38 -17.47 26.24
CA LEU A 353 -1.88 -18.68 26.91
C LEU A 353 -2.18 -18.58 28.40
N ARG A 354 -2.36 -19.73 29.03
CA ARG A 354 -2.32 -19.82 30.50
C ARG A 354 -0.88 -19.68 30.96
N ASP A 355 -0.69 -19.05 32.12
CA ASP A 355 0.63 -18.99 32.76
C ASP A 355 0.99 -20.35 33.38
N GLU A 356 1.49 -21.27 32.55
CA GLU A 356 1.95 -22.59 32.94
C GLU A 356 3.21 -23.01 32.17
N CYS A 357 4.01 -23.89 32.76
CA CYS A 357 5.22 -24.41 32.14
C CYS A 357 4.89 -25.13 30.81
N GLY A 358 5.58 -24.74 29.74
CA GLY A 358 5.41 -25.34 28.41
C GLY A 358 4.18 -24.87 27.62
N ALA A 359 3.38 -23.91 28.12
CA ALA A 359 2.20 -23.42 27.41
C ALA A 359 2.51 -22.94 25.97
N LEU A 360 3.58 -22.14 25.83
CA LEU A 360 4.01 -21.63 24.53
C LEU A 360 4.52 -22.75 23.62
N GLU A 361 5.30 -23.69 24.16
CA GLU A 361 5.82 -24.82 23.40
C GLU A 361 4.70 -25.69 22.83
N LYS A 362 3.67 -26.00 23.62
CA LYS A 362 2.47 -26.72 23.18
C LYS A 362 1.76 -26.00 22.05
N ALA A 363 1.59 -24.68 22.17
CA ALA A 363 0.97 -23.86 21.13
C ALA A 363 1.78 -23.87 19.82
N LEU A 364 3.11 -23.72 19.90
CA LEU A 364 3.97 -23.74 18.71
C LEU A 364 4.04 -25.12 18.05
N ARG A 365 3.94 -26.20 18.84
CA ARG A 365 3.89 -27.58 18.34
C ARG A 365 2.70 -27.82 17.42
N ALA A 366 1.58 -27.14 17.63
CA ALA A 366 0.41 -27.21 16.75
C ALA A 366 0.75 -26.81 15.29
N PHE A 367 1.65 -25.83 15.11
CA PHE A 367 2.11 -25.40 13.79
C PHE A 367 3.26 -26.29 13.27
N ALA A 368 4.26 -26.53 14.11
CA ALA A 368 5.49 -27.21 13.71
C ALA A 368 5.26 -28.65 13.22
N THR A 369 4.38 -29.40 13.89
CA THR A 369 4.03 -30.78 13.51
C THR A 369 3.35 -30.90 12.15
N ARG A 370 2.82 -29.78 11.63
CA ARG A 370 2.10 -29.69 10.35
C ARG A 370 2.91 -28.97 9.28
N GLY A 371 4.18 -28.65 9.55
CA GLY A 371 5.09 -27.98 8.61
C GLY A 371 4.68 -26.53 8.30
N ILE A 372 3.93 -25.86 9.19
CA ILE A 372 3.50 -24.48 8.99
C ILE A 372 4.62 -23.54 9.44
N ASN A 373 5.08 -22.69 8.53
CA ASN A 373 6.12 -21.71 8.81
C ASN A 373 5.54 -20.49 9.55
N LEU A 374 6.15 -20.11 10.68
CA LEU A 374 5.82 -18.89 11.41
C LEU A 374 6.80 -17.79 11.00
N SER A 375 6.28 -16.69 10.48
CA SER A 375 7.05 -15.52 10.04
C SER A 375 7.20 -14.45 11.12
N LYS A 376 6.33 -14.44 12.14
CA LYS A 376 6.41 -13.54 13.29
C LYS A 376 5.80 -14.20 14.52
N ILE A 377 6.42 -13.96 15.68
CA ILE A 377 5.81 -14.21 16.99
C ILE A 377 6.19 -13.09 17.95
N GLU A 378 5.20 -12.49 18.59
CA GLU A 378 5.40 -11.38 19.52
C GLU A 378 4.47 -11.50 20.74
N SER A 379 5.05 -11.47 21.93
CA SER A 379 4.31 -11.57 23.20
C SER A 379 3.97 -10.19 23.76
N ARG A 380 2.79 -10.06 24.36
CA ARG A 380 2.33 -8.81 24.96
C ARG A 380 1.42 -9.02 26.16
N PRO A 381 1.53 -8.22 27.24
CA PRO A 381 0.57 -8.26 28.34
C PRO A 381 -0.86 -7.91 27.87
N SER A 382 -1.85 -8.68 28.31
CA SER A 382 -3.25 -8.60 27.83
C SER A 382 -4.02 -7.38 28.31
N ARG A 383 -3.49 -6.64 29.31
CA ARG A 383 -4.14 -5.55 30.06
C ARG A 383 -5.47 -5.87 30.75
N LYS A 384 -6.08 -7.04 30.50
CA LYS A 384 -7.34 -7.49 31.13
C LYS A 384 -7.13 -8.16 32.49
N LYS A 385 -6.04 -8.93 32.63
CA LYS A 385 -5.61 -9.53 33.89
C LYS A 385 -4.09 -9.42 34.03
N ALA A 386 -3.62 -9.28 35.26
CA ALA A 386 -2.20 -9.35 35.55
C ALA A 386 -1.65 -10.71 35.11
N TRP A 387 -0.52 -10.71 34.41
CA TRP A 387 0.21 -11.91 33.96
C TRP A 387 -0.42 -12.75 32.84
N ASP A 388 -1.55 -12.32 32.27
CA ASP A 388 -2.08 -12.89 31.02
C ASP A 388 -1.37 -12.24 29.82
N TYR A 389 -0.88 -13.06 28.88
CA TYR A 389 -0.20 -12.60 27.66
C TYR A 389 -0.97 -12.96 26.39
N TYR A 390 -1.01 -12.03 25.45
CA TYR A 390 -1.34 -12.27 24.05
C TYR A 390 -0.07 -12.56 23.27
N PHE A 391 -0.15 -13.53 22.36
CA PHE A 391 0.87 -13.81 21.36
C PHE A 391 0.30 -13.53 19.99
N PHE A 392 0.91 -12.58 19.29
CA PHE A 392 0.60 -12.26 17.90
C PHE A 392 1.48 -13.12 17.01
N ILE A 393 0.86 -13.89 16.13
CA ILE A 393 1.53 -14.88 15.29
C ILE A 393 1.15 -14.62 13.84
N ASP A 394 2.16 -14.49 12.98
CA ASP A 394 1.97 -14.54 11.53
C ASP A 394 2.51 -15.86 10.99
N LEU A 395 1.70 -16.56 10.21
CA LEU A 395 2.05 -17.81 9.55
C LEU A 395 1.92 -17.72 8.03
N ILE A 396 2.71 -18.52 7.33
CA ILE A 396 2.57 -18.71 5.87
C ILE A 396 1.53 -19.81 5.63
N GLY A 397 0.48 -19.45 4.91
CA GLY A 397 -0.72 -20.27 4.71
C GLY A 397 -1.99 -19.44 4.84
N HIS A 398 -3.08 -19.95 4.30
CA HIS A 398 -4.40 -19.32 4.36
C HIS A 398 -5.27 -19.99 5.44
N TYR A 399 -6.17 -19.23 6.07
CA TYR A 399 -7.12 -19.77 7.05
C TYR A 399 -7.90 -20.98 6.53
N GLN A 400 -8.24 -21.02 5.24
CA GLN A 400 -8.98 -22.13 4.63
C GLN A 400 -8.13 -23.38 4.33
N ASP A 401 -6.81 -23.33 4.51
CA ASP A 401 -5.94 -24.48 4.26
C ASP A 401 -6.20 -25.58 5.32
N ALA A 402 -6.27 -26.83 4.89
CA ALA A 402 -6.58 -27.96 5.77
C ALA A 402 -5.60 -28.06 6.96
N ASN A 403 -4.30 -27.85 6.72
CA ASN A 403 -3.28 -27.87 7.77
C ASN A 403 -3.46 -26.71 8.76
N VAL A 404 -3.83 -25.52 8.29
CA VAL A 404 -4.05 -24.34 9.14
C VAL A 404 -5.31 -24.54 9.99
N GLN A 405 -6.40 -25.01 9.41
CA GLN A 405 -7.62 -25.36 10.16
C GLN A 405 -7.35 -26.42 11.24
N ALA A 406 -6.58 -27.45 10.91
CA ALA A 406 -6.21 -28.48 11.88
C ALA A 406 -5.31 -27.94 13.01
N ALA A 407 -4.45 -26.94 12.75
CA ALA A 407 -3.65 -26.28 13.77
C ALA A 407 -4.51 -25.38 14.68
N LEU A 408 -5.47 -24.65 14.10
CA LEU A 408 -6.39 -23.81 14.87
C LEU A 408 -7.26 -24.62 15.82
N ALA A 409 -7.81 -25.75 15.37
CA ALA A 409 -8.59 -26.64 16.23
C ALA A 409 -7.78 -27.21 17.41
N ASP A 410 -6.49 -27.49 17.18
CA ASP A 410 -5.55 -27.93 18.23
C ASP A 410 -5.31 -26.82 19.26
N LEU A 411 -5.10 -25.58 18.78
CA LEU A 411 -4.93 -24.40 19.63
C LEU A 411 -6.17 -24.10 20.47
N GLU A 412 -7.38 -24.22 19.91
CA GLU A 412 -8.63 -23.99 20.65
C GLU A 412 -8.80 -24.96 21.83
N GLY A 413 -8.17 -26.14 21.79
CA GLY A 413 -8.16 -27.09 22.90
C GLY A 413 -7.26 -26.67 24.08
N HIS A 414 -6.32 -25.75 23.88
CA HIS A 414 -5.27 -25.42 24.86
C HIS A 414 -5.18 -23.93 25.21
N CYS A 415 -5.57 -23.06 24.29
CA CYS A 415 -5.50 -21.61 24.43
C CYS A 415 -6.87 -21.04 24.86
N PRO A 416 -6.92 -20.21 25.92
CA PRO A 416 -8.18 -19.56 26.33
C PRO A 416 -8.79 -18.63 25.28
N LEU A 417 -7.96 -18.09 24.38
CA LEU A 417 -8.37 -17.29 23.24
C LEU A 417 -7.57 -17.73 22.02
N VAL A 418 -8.26 -17.96 20.92
CA VAL A 418 -7.67 -18.04 19.57
C VAL A 418 -8.52 -17.13 18.70
N LYS A 419 -7.92 -16.04 18.23
CA LYS A 419 -8.57 -15.05 17.38
C LYS A 419 -7.86 -15.01 16.04
N TRP A 420 -8.61 -15.30 14.99
CA TRP A 420 -8.16 -15.06 13.63
C TRP A 420 -8.33 -13.58 13.27
N LEU A 421 -7.22 -12.93 12.90
CA LEU A 421 -7.22 -11.52 12.52
C LEU A 421 -7.40 -11.32 11.02
N GLY A 422 -7.09 -12.31 10.19
CA GLY A 422 -7.19 -12.19 8.74
C GLY A 422 -6.21 -13.10 8.02
N SER A 423 -6.55 -13.47 6.79
CA SER A 423 -5.64 -14.12 5.84
C SER A 423 -5.62 -13.27 4.60
N TYR A 424 -4.44 -12.96 4.09
CA TYR A 424 -4.27 -11.98 3.03
C TYR A 424 -3.05 -12.30 2.17
N PRO A 425 -3.00 -11.76 0.94
CA PRO A 425 -1.86 -11.96 0.05
C PRO A 425 -0.52 -11.60 0.69
N ASN A 426 0.45 -12.51 0.61
CA ASN A 426 1.83 -12.30 1.03
C ASN A 426 2.72 -11.79 -0.13
N VAL A 427 2.14 -11.05 -1.07
CA VAL A 427 2.88 -10.36 -2.13
C VAL A 427 3.04 -8.91 -1.70
N GLY A 428 4.19 -8.57 -1.13
CA GLY A 428 4.46 -7.19 -0.68
C GLY A 428 4.38 -6.22 -1.87
N SER A 429 3.66 -5.11 -1.70
CA SER A 429 3.48 -4.08 -2.73
C SER A 429 4.67 -3.13 -2.89
N ALA A 430 5.71 -3.27 -2.06
CA ALA A 430 6.87 -2.36 -2.02
C ALA A 430 8.18 -3.00 -1.52
N MET A 431 8.28 -4.34 -1.49
CA MET A 431 9.56 -5.04 -1.30
C MET A 431 9.73 -6.07 -2.40
N GLU A 432 10.15 -5.61 -3.57
CA GLU A 432 11.02 -6.30 -4.53
C GLU A 432 11.33 -5.36 -5.70
#